data_AF-W1J6V8-F1
#
_entry.id   AF-W1J6V8-F1
#
_cell.length_a   1.000
_cell.length_b   1.000
_cell.length_c   1.000
_cell.angle_alpha   90.00
_cell.angle_beta   90.00
_cell.angle_gamma   90.00
#
_symmetry.space_group_name_H-M   'P 1'
#
loop_
_entity.id
_entity.type
_entity.pdbx_description
1 polymer ?
#
loop_
_entity_poly.entity_id
_entity_poly.type
_entity_poly.pdbx_seq_one_letter_code
_entity_poly.pdbx_strand_id
1 'polypeptide(L)'
;MHNPVGWVDPYGLAGGVGNKGDAGVIGKPNSFDNANFPDQQRLTQHFEKHGHEFRATSEAEYLQIGRDVMKNGHKVEYYYKPLDQHRTGYVMYMRNTKKGDAQMAFVGVNPQGQIATIHTKSGKDIWKLLNGDKDNKTIRLVPRDINGL
;
A
#
# COMPACT_ATOMS: atom_id res chain seq x y z
N MET A 1 -7.36 7.61 -18.94
CA MET A 1 -7.04 7.48 -17.50
C MET A 1 -8.13 6.64 -16.85
N HIS A 2 -7.81 5.44 -16.36
CA HIS A 2 -8.78 4.63 -15.64
C HIS A 2 -8.88 5.18 -14.21
N ASN A 3 -10.02 5.80 -13.90
CA ASN A 3 -10.32 6.38 -12.61
C ASN A 3 -10.65 5.24 -11.61
N PRO A 4 -9.91 5.04 -10.51
CA PRO A 4 -10.06 3.86 -9.63
C PRO A 4 -11.20 3.97 -8.61
N VAL A 5 -12.17 4.90 -8.74
CA VAL A 5 -13.23 5.10 -7.72
C VAL A 5 -14.29 3.98 -7.67
N GLY A 6 -14.18 2.93 -8.47
CA GLY A 6 -15.18 1.86 -8.58
C GLY A 6 -14.92 0.59 -7.74
N TRP A 7 -13.92 0.57 -6.86
CA TRP A 7 -13.55 -0.64 -6.12
C TRP A 7 -14.48 -0.88 -4.92
N VAL A 8 -15.45 -1.77 -5.09
CA VAL A 8 -16.20 -2.34 -3.96
C VAL A 8 -15.29 -3.33 -3.24
N ASP A 9 -15.08 -3.09 -1.95
CA ASP A 9 -14.21 -3.87 -1.09
C ASP A 9 -15.03 -4.88 -0.26
N PRO A 10 -14.90 -6.19 -0.54
CA PRO A 10 -15.65 -7.22 0.17
C PRO A 10 -15.05 -7.62 1.53
N TYR A 11 -13.92 -7.04 1.94
CA TYR A 11 -13.18 -7.41 3.15
C TYR A 11 -13.15 -6.30 4.23
N GLY A 12 -13.75 -5.14 3.99
CA GLY A 12 -13.65 -3.98 4.90
C GLY A 12 -12.28 -3.30 4.89
N LEU A 13 -11.51 -3.48 3.81
CA LEU A 13 -10.21 -2.90 3.46
C LEU A 13 -10.28 -1.59 2.65
N ALA A 14 -11.47 -1.07 2.34
CA ALA A 14 -11.66 0.25 1.74
C ALA A 14 -11.36 1.32 2.79
N GLY A 15 -10.11 1.77 2.79
CA GLY A 15 -9.73 3.01 3.44
C GLY A 15 -10.51 4.17 2.85
N GLY A 16 -11.35 4.78 3.70
CA GLY A 16 -11.80 6.15 3.53
C GLY A 16 -13.23 6.35 3.00
N VAL A 17 -14.24 5.86 3.72
CA VAL A 17 -15.40 6.62 4.26
C VAL A 17 -16.19 5.63 5.12
N GLY A 18 -16.13 5.72 6.45
CA GLY A 18 -17.12 5.02 7.29
C GLY A 18 -16.66 4.51 8.66
N ASN A 19 -15.36 4.36 8.93
CA ASN A 19 -14.92 4.04 10.29
C ASN A 19 -14.81 5.32 11.12
N LYS A 20 -15.67 5.42 12.15
CA LYS A 20 -15.77 6.49 13.16
C LYS A 20 -14.51 6.62 14.06
N GLY A 21 -13.32 6.37 13.53
CA GLY A 21 -12.03 6.60 14.16
C GLY A 21 -11.11 7.46 13.28
N ASP A 22 -11.31 7.43 11.96
CA ASP A 22 -10.62 8.28 11.00
C ASP A 22 -11.60 9.37 10.57
N ALA A 23 -12.01 10.21 11.51
CA ALA A 23 -12.66 11.46 11.15
C ALA A 23 -11.67 12.19 10.25
N GLY A 24 -11.93 12.15 8.94
CA GLY A 24 -11.19 12.91 7.96
C GLY A 24 -11.05 14.32 8.50
N VAL A 25 -9.81 14.75 8.71
CA VAL A 25 -9.53 16.17 8.85
C VAL A 25 -9.86 16.74 7.48
N ILE A 26 -11.11 17.18 7.32
CA ILE A 26 -11.57 17.97 6.20
C ILE A 26 -10.65 19.19 6.17
N GLY A 27 -9.75 19.24 5.18
CA GLY A 27 -9.02 20.47 4.84
C GLY A 27 -7.49 20.44 4.85
N LYS A 28 -6.79 19.30 4.99
CA LYS A 28 -5.32 19.28 4.76
C LYS A 28 -4.86 18.09 3.90
N PRO A 29 -4.01 18.30 2.87
CA PRO A 29 -3.62 17.24 1.99
C PRO A 29 -2.62 16.31 2.69
N ASN A 30 -2.99 15.03 2.84
CA ASN A 30 -2.03 13.94 3.00
C ASN A 30 -1.19 13.86 1.70
N SER A 31 -0.30 14.83 1.46
CA SER A 31 0.38 14.95 0.15
C SER A 31 1.55 13.99 0.08
N PHE A 32 1.23 12.72 -0.11
CA PHE A 32 2.16 11.71 -0.62
C PHE A 32 2.52 11.94 -2.10
N ASP A 33 2.08 13.05 -2.68
CA ASP A 33 2.37 13.42 -4.07
C ASP A 33 3.89 13.58 -4.32
N ASN A 34 4.66 13.81 -3.26
CA ASN A 34 6.13 13.87 -3.27
C ASN A 34 6.81 12.61 -2.71
N ALA A 35 6.07 11.54 -2.40
CA ALA A 35 6.69 10.28 -2.00
C ALA A 35 7.43 9.67 -3.20
N ASN A 36 8.70 9.34 -2.99
CA ASN A 36 9.61 8.89 -4.04
C ASN A 36 10.43 7.70 -3.56
N PHE A 37 10.97 6.93 -4.51
CA PHE A 37 12.10 6.06 -4.23
C PHE A 37 13.33 6.89 -3.85
N PRO A 38 14.34 6.30 -3.19
CA PRO A 38 15.55 7.02 -2.80
C PRO A 38 16.32 7.64 -3.96
N ASP A 39 16.21 7.05 -5.15
CA ASP A 39 16.84 7.50 -6.38
C ASP A 39 16.10 6.94 -7.61
N GLN A 40 16.38 7.50 -8.79
CA GLN A 40 15.76 7.08 -10.06
C GLN A 40 16.10 5.63 -10.42
N GLN A 41 17.34 5.19 -10.13
CA GLN A 41 17.79 3.84 -10.46
C GLN A 41 16.95 2.77 -9.74
N ARG A 42 16.62 3.01 -8.46
CA ARG A 42 15.73 2.13 -7.68
C ARG A 42 14.32 2.11 -8.23
N LEU A 43 13.78 3.25 -8.65
CA LEU A 43 12.47 3.30 -9.32
C LEU A 43 12.49 2.46 -10.60
N THR A 44 13.48 2.67 -11.48
CA THR A 44 13.61 1.93 -12.74
C THR A 44 13.71 0.42 -12.51
N GLN A 45 14.64 -0.02 -11.67
CA GLN A 45 14.82 -1.46 -11.38
C GLN A 45 13.57 -2.11 -10.80
N HIS A 46 12.85 -1.37 -9.95
CA HIS A 46 11.63 -1.87 -9.33
C HIS A 46 10.47 -1.92 -10.33
N PHE A 47 10.30 -0.87 -11.14
CA PHE A 47 9.33 -0.84 -12.23
C PHE A 47 9.54 -1.96 -13.25
N GLU A 48 10.77 -2.16 -13.73
CA GLU A 48 11.09 -3.24 -14.68
C GLU A 48 10.70 -4.61 -14.15
N LYS A 49 10.87 -4.82 -12.85
CA LYS A 49 10.59 -6.10 -12.20
C LYS A 49 9.12 -6.28 -11.81
N HIS A 50 8.44 -5.23 -11.37
CA HIS A 50 7.14 -5.33 -10.69
C HIS A 50 6.03 -4.47 -11.30
N GLY A 51 6.32 -3.55 -12.23
CA GLY A 51 5.33 -2.68 -12.87
C GLY A 51 4.21 -3.45 -13.57
N HIS A 52 4.53 -4.59 -14.18
CA HIS A 52 3.56 -5.46 -14.83
C HIS A 52 2.51 -6.06 -13.88
N GLU A 53 2.81 -6.21 -12.58
CA GLU A 53 1.84 -6.68 -11.57
C GLU A 53 0.63 -5.73 -11.48
N PHE A 54 0.90 -4.45 -11.68
CA PHE A 54 -0.05 -3.36 -11.66
C PHE A 54 -0.57 -2.97 -13.05
N ARG A 55 -0.03 -3.59 -14.11
CA ARG A 55 -0.22 -3.17 -15.52
C ARG A 55 0.25 -1.75 -15.78
N ALA A 56 1.21 -1.26 -14.99
CA ALA A 56 1.81 0.03 -15.22
C ALA A 56 2.63 -0.02 -16.52
N THR A 57 2.47 1.01 -17.33
CA THR A 57 3.10 1.15 -18.65
C THR A 57 4.30 2.09 -18.63
N SER A 58 4.50 2.81 -17.52
CA SER A 58 5.64 3.71 -17.30
C SER A 58 6.04 3.77 -15.83
N GLU A 59 7.27 4.18 -15.56
CA GLU A 59 7.75 4.45 -14.20
C GLU A 59 6.92 5.51 -13.48
N ALA A 60 6.46 6.54 -14.21
CA ALA A 60 5.63 7.60 -13.66
C ALA A 60 4.26 7.09 -13.21
N GLU A 61 3.61 6.25 -14.03
CA GLU A 61 2.35 5.58 -13.65
C GLU A 61 2.56 4.66 -12.45
N TYR A 62 3.65 3.89 -12.46
CA TYR A 62 3.98 2.97 -11.39
C TYR A 62 4.22 3.68 -10.05
N LEU A 63 4.97 4.78 -10.08
CA LEU A 63 5.21 5.61 -8.91
C LEU A 63 3.91 6.24 -8.41
N GLN A 64 3.05 6.73 -9.30
CA GLN A 64 1.76 7.29 -8.93
C GLN A 64 0.86 6.25 -8.24
N ILE A 65 0.84 5.01 -8.72
CA ILE A 65 0.15 3.91 -8.05
C ILE A 65 0.65 3.73 -6.61
N GLY A 66 1.97 3.77 -6.40
CA GLY A 66 2.55 3.73 -5.05
C GLY A 66 2.05 4.86 -4.16
N ARG A 67 2.03 6.09 -4.67
CA ARG A 67 1.53 7.27 -3.94
C ARG A 67 0.05 7.16 -3.62
N ASP A 68 -0.75 6.66 -4.55
CA ASP A 68 -2.19 6.45 -4.35
C ASP A 68 -2.46 5.39 -3.27
N VAL A 69 -1.66 4.32 -3.20
CA VAL A 69 -1.75 3.32 -2.12
C VAL A 69 -1.36 3.93 -0.78
N MET A 70 -0.33 4.76 -0.71
CA MET A 70 0.02 5.47 0.54
C MET A 70 -1.10 6.42 0.96
N LYS A 71 -1.68 7.16 0.01
CA LYS A 71 -2.76 8.11 0.25
C LYS A 71 -4.04 7.45 0.76
N ASN A 72 -4.49 6.39 0.11
CA ASN A 72 -5.81 5.81 0.30
C ASN A 72 -5.81 4.47 1.08
N GLY A 73 -4.66 3.81 1.19
CA GLY A 73 -4.55 2.51 1.86
C GLY A 73 -4.49 2.59 3.39
N HIS A 74 -4.50 1.45 4.05
CA HIS A 74 -4.30 1.35 5.49
C HIS A 74 -2.83 1.40 5.85
N LYS A 75 -2.46 2.32 6.75
CA LYS A 75 -1.12 2.36 7.33
C LYS A 75 -0.97 1.20 8.32
N VAL A 76 0.10 0.44 8.17
CA VAL A 76 0.38 -0.78 8.92
C VAL A 76 1.84 -0.83 9.34
N GLU A 77 2.11 -1.60 10.38
CA GLU A 77 3.46 -2.05 10.73
C GLU A 77 3.60 -3.55 10.44
N TYR A 78 4.75 -3.94 9.92
CA TYR A 78 5.07 -5.35 9.66
C TYR A 78 6.50 -5.66 10.05
N TYR A 79 6.73 -6.91 10.48
CA TYR A 79 8.05 -7.36 10.89
C TYR A 79 8.90 -7.73 9.65
N TYR A 80 10.01 -7.03 9.45
CA TYR A 80 10.93 -7.26 8.34
C TYR A 80 12.11 -8.11 8.79
N LYS A 81 11.95 -9.44 8.68
CA LYS A 81 12.92 -10.45 9.12
C LYS A 81 14.37 -10.20 8.69
N PRO A 82 14.69 -9.78 7.45
CA PRO A 82 16.09 -9.59 7.04
C PRO A 82 16.86 -8.57 7.89
N LEU A 83 16.17 -7.62 8.53
CA LEU A 83 16.80 -6.62 9.39
C LEU A 83 16.30 -6.67 10.83
N ASP A 84 15.60 -7.74 11.22
CA ASP A 84 15.04 -7.96 12.56
C ASP A 84 14.36 -6.73 13.19
N GLN A 85 13.52 -6.04 12.40
CA GLN A 85 12.87 -4.81 12.85
C GLN A 85 11.50 -4.59 12.19
N HIS A 86 10.66 -3.81 12.87
CA HIS A 86 9.40 -3.36 12.30
C HIS A 86 9.60 -2.27 11.25
N ARG A 87 8.75 -2.29 10.23
CA ARG A 87 8.72 -1.34 9.12
C ARG A 87 7.30 -0.85 8.91
N THR A 88 7.19 0.39 8.44
CA THR A 88 5.92 0.97 8.03
C THR A 88 5.59 0.55 6.61
N GLY A 89 4.31 0.25 6.37
CA GLY A 89 3.78 0.02 5.05
C GLY A 89 2.35 0.50 4.90
N TYR A 90 1.84 0.40 3.67
CA TYR A 90 0.49 0.78 3.28
C TYR A 90 -0.12 -0.35 2.47
N VAL A 91 -1.36 -0.72 2.80
CA VAL A 91 -2.07 -1.84 2.16
C VAL A 91 -3.40 -1.34 1.60
N MET A 92 -3.70 -1.70 0.36
CA MET A 92 -4.98 -1.36 -0.28
C MET A 92 -5.51 -2.56 -1.06
N TYR A 93 -6.81 -2.84 -0.97
CA TYR A 93 -7.43 -3.84 -1.84
C TYR A 93 -7.35 -3.37 -3.29
N MET A 94 -6.87 -4.24 -4.19
CA MET A 94 -6.71 -3.90 -5.60
C MET A 94 -7.81 -4.52 -6.44
N ARG A 95 -7.95 -5.84 -6.42
CA ARG A 95 -8.94 -6.59 -7.21
C ARG A 95 -9.01 -8.03 -6.72
N ASN A 96 -9.96 -8.80 -7.25
CA ASN A 96 -9.88 -10.24 -7.22
C ASN A 96 -9.13 -10.77 -8.45
N THR A 97 -8.41 -11.88 -8.28
CA THR A 97 -7.85 -12.64 -9.40
C THR A 97 -8.98 -13.31 -10.19
N LYS A 98 -8.65 -13.88 -11.36
CA LYS A 98 -9.62 -14.67 -12.16
C LYS A 98 -10.24 -15.84 -11.39
N LYS A 99 -9.59 -16.30 -10.32
CA LYS A 99 -10.06 -17.40 -9.45
C LYS A 99 -10.88 -16.93 -8.25
N GLY A 100 -11.10 -15.61 -8.09
CA GLY A 100 -11.83 -15.02 -6.97
C GLY A 100 -10.96 -14.66 -5.76
N ASP A 101 -9.68 -15.01 -5.75
CA ASP A 101 -8.77 -14.68 -4.65
C ASP A 101 -8.48 -13.17 -4.58
N ALA A 102 -8.45 -12.59 -3.38
CA ALA A 102 -8.06 -11.19 -3.20
C ALA A 102 -6.60 -10.93 -3.61
N GLN A 103 -6.39 -9.84 -4.35
CA GLN A 103 -5.11 -9.25 -4.65
C GLN A 103 -5.03 -7.85 -4.01
N MET A 104 -3.96 -7.63 -3.25
CA MET A 104 -3.71 -6.42 -2.48
C MET A 104 -2.54 -5.67 -3.10
N ALA A 105 -2.61 -4.34 -3.13
CA ALA A 105 -1.45 -3.50 -3.31
C ALA A 105 -0.76 -3.26 -1.97
N PHE A 106 0.56 -3.30 -1.95
CA PHE A 106 1.39 -3.08 -0.78
C PHE A 106 2.54 -2.14 -1.12
N VAL A 107 2.72 -1.10 -0.31
CA VAL A 107 3.87 -0.19 -0.37
C VAL A 107 4.61 -0.25 0.94
N GLY A 108 5.91 -0.55 0.90
CA GLY A 108 6.79 -0.48 2.07
C GLY A 108 7.63 0.79 2.01
N VAL A 109 7.83 1.46 3.13
CA VAL A 109 8.68 2.65 3.23
C VAL A 109 9.92 2.38 4.08
N ASN A 110 11.02 3.06 3.75
CA ASN A 110 12.21 3.04 4.58
C ASN A 110 12.05 4.00 5.79
N PRO A 111 12.97 3.98 6.77
CA PRO A 111 12.91 4.88 7.93
C PRO A 111 12.94 6.38 7.58
N GLN A 112 13.36 6.75 6.37
CA GLN A 112 13.37 8.13 5.86
C GLN A 112 12.03 8.52 5.22
N GLY A 113 11.02 7.64 5.24
CA GLY A 113 9.71 7.88 4.62
C GLY A 113 9.69 7.74 3.09
N GLN A 114 10.78 7.28 2.48
CA GLN A 114 10.86 7.04 1.04
C GLN A 114 10.30 5.67 0.69
N ILE A 115 9.75 5.53 -0.52
CA ILE A 115 9.25 4.27 -1.04
C ILE A 115 10.42 3.29 -1.18
N ALA A 116 10.35 2.17 -0.46
CA ALA A 116 11.31 1.09 -0.56
C ALA A 116 10.83 0.00 -1.54
N THR A 117 9.52 -0.20 -1.63
CA THR A 117 8.93 -1.23 -2.50
C THR A 117 7.46 -0.98 -2.82
N ILE A 118 7.00 -1.44 -3.98
CA ILE A 118 5.59 -1.44 -4.40
C ILE A 118 5.25 -2.83 -4.99
N HIS A 119 4.41 -3.64 -4.34
CA HIS A 119 4.08 -4.98 -4.82
C HIS A 119 2.59 -5.24 -4.80
N THR A 120 2.15 -6.15 -5.66
CA THR A 120 0.92 -6.88 -5.38
C THR A 120 1.20 -8.06 -4.44
N LYS A 121 0.25 -8.38 -3.56
CA LYS A 121 0.28 -9.53 -2.65
C LYS A 121 -1.03 -10.29 -2.77
N SER A 122 -0.97 -11.62 -2.70
CA SER A 122 -2.18 -12.41 -2.50
C SER A 122 -2.74 -12.15 -1.09
N GLY A 123 -4.02 -12.47 -0.86
CA GLY A 123 -4.61 -12.45 0.49
C GLY A 123 -3.78 -13.27 1.49
N LYS A 124 -3.34 -14.47 1.11
CA LYS A 124 -2.51 -15.32 1.97
C LYS A 124 -1.17 -14.67 2.32
N ASP A 125 -0.51 -14.07 1.33
CA ASP A 125 0.81 -13.46 1.52
C ASP A 125 0.73 -12.16 2.32
N ILE A 126 -0.35 -11.39 2.18
CA ILE A 126 -0.51 -10.17 2.99
C ILE A 126 -0.72 -10.53 4.46
N TRP A 127 -1.52 -11.56 4.77
CA TRP A 127 -1.72 -11.98 6.17
C TRP A 127 -0.43 -12.49 6.80
N LYS A 128 0.33 -13.30 6.06
CA LYS A 128 1.66 -13.74 6.51
C LYS A 128 2.62 -12.56 6.72
N LEU A 129 2.57 -11.54 5.86
CA LEU A 129 3.40 -10.34 5.99
C LEU A 129 3.05 -9.54 7.24
N LEU A 130 1.77 -9.27 7.47
CA LEU A 130 1.31 -8.41 8.56
C LEU A 130 1.36 -9.12 9.92
N ASN A 131 0.98 -10.39 9.96
CA ASN A 131 0.70 -11.10 11.21
C ASN A 131 1.65 -12.26 11.49
N GLY A 132 2.54 -12.60 10.56
CA GLY A 132 3.35 -13.84 10.62
C GLY A 132 2.53 -15.12 10.40
N ASP A 133 1.20 -14.99 10.29
CA ASP A 133 0.23 -16.07 10.17
C ASP A 133 -0.74 -15.76 9.02
N LYS A 134 -0.88 -16.70 8.10
CA LYS A 134 -1.74 -16.58 6.91
C LYS A 134 -3.24 -16.65 7.22
N ASP A 135 -3.60 -17.24 8.36
CA ASP A 135 -4.99 -17.49 8.76
C ASP A 135 -5.50 -16.37 9.69
N ASN A 136 -4.59 -15.59 10.28
CA ASN A 136 -4.91 -14.35 10.98
C ASN A 136 -5.22 -13.23 9.96
N LYS A 137 -6.50 -12.93 9.77
CA LYS A 137 -7.00 -11.93 8.82
C LYS A 137 -7.24 -10.55 9.43
N THR A 138 -6.61 -10.24 10.56
CA THR A 138 -6.72 -8.93 11.20
C THR A 138 -5.70 -7.96 10.64
N ILE A 139 -6.12 -6.74 10.30
CA ILE A 139 -5.19 -5.63 10.08
C ILE A 139 -5.02 -4.85 11.37
N ARG A 140 -3.78 -4.74 11.84
CA ARG A 140 -3.41 -3.88 12.96
C ARG A 140 -3.02 -2.51 12.41
N LEU A 141 -3.97 -1.58 12.48
CA LEU A 141 -3.79 -0.23 11.97
C LEU A 141 -2.85 0.57 12.87
N VAL A 142 -1.98 1.34 12.24
CA VAL A 142 -1.18 2.36 12.93
C VAL A 142 -1.87 3.70 12.70
N PRO A 143 -2.10 4.52 13.74
CA PRO A 143 -2.61 5.87 13.56
C PRO A 143 -1.77 6.64 12.54
N ARG A 144 -2.43 7.36 11.64
CA ARG A 144 -1.76 8.34 10.79
C ARG A 144 -1.47 9.56 11.66
N ASP A 145 -0.23 10.05 11.66
CA ASP A 145 0.06 11.32 12.30
C ASP A 145 -0.52 12.49 11.47
N ILE A 146 -0.31 13.73 11.92
CA ILE A 146 -0.83 14.93 11.24
C ILE A 146 -0.31 15.10 9.81
N ASN A 147 0.76 14.37 9.45
CA ASN A 147 1.44 14.40 8.16
C ASN A 147 1.11 13.15 7.32
N GLY A 148 0.24 12.27 7.82
CA GLY A 148 -0.08 10.99 7.19
C GLY A 148 0.98 9.91 7.37
N LEU A 149 2.09 10.21 8.06
CA LEU A 149 3.20 9.29 8.31
C LEU A 149 2.98 8.42 9.53
#